data_AF-A0A1V6EA28-F1
#
_entry.id   AF-A0A1V6EA28-F1
#
_cell.length_a   1.000
_cell.length_b   1.000
_cell.length_c   1.000
_cell.angle_alpha   90.00
_cell.angle_beta   90.00
_cell.angle_gamma   90.00
#
_symmetry.space_group_name_H-M   'P 1'
#
loop_
_entity.id
_entity.type
_entity.pdbx_description
1 polymer ?
#
loop_
_entity_poly.entity_id
_entity_poly.type
_entity_poly.pdbx_seq_one_letter_code
_entity_poly.pdbx_strand_id
1 'polypeptide(L)'
;MEKIDDGKKQVLHKEVLRHRKRIPPRWRKFAQEYFLSGLKNATESYRKAYGDSVEAAHICAAQLLAKQRFQEYFAEFLEKQLGDDKAVLAAQVIQKMKVRAFYDPSDIINDDGSLRHSMEELSEMGLSYAIDGIERRITKQGDEIIRVRLADRQAALESLAKYLRLIQQGNNVEINAEKSYQFVVIQRMTPEEWDKYYEQKMQKIYGTPSPDKPKQ
;
A
#
# COMPACT_ATOMS: atom_id res chain seq x y z
N MET A 1 -18.63 -37.27 -25.77
CA MET A 1 -17.51 -36.31 -25.66
C MET A 1 -17.74 -35.21 -26.68
N GLU A 2 -18.50 -34.18 -26.29
CA GLU A 2 -18.69 -32.99 -27.13
C GLU A 2 -17.48 -32.07 -26.95
N LYS A 3 -16.69 -31.93 -28.01
CA LYS A 3 -15.62 -30.93 -28.09
C LYS A 3 -16.29 -29.56 -28.20
N ILE A 4 -16.39 -28.84 -27.08
CA ILE A 4 -16.84 -27.44 -27.08
C ILE A 4 -15.71 -26.58 -27.65
N ASP A 5 -15.79 -26.41 -28.96
CA ASP A 5 -15.28 -25.35 -29.84
C ASP A 5 -14.49 -24.20 -29.15
N ASP A 6 -13.17 -24.33 -29.14
CA ASP A 6 -12.20 -23.29 -28.70
C ASP A 6 -12.35 -21.98 -29.49
N GLY A 7 -12.96 -22.01 -30.68
CA GLY A 7 -13.25 -20.82 -31.49
C GLY A 7 -14.26 -19.89 -30.83
N LYS A 8 -15.30 -20.43 -30.18
CA LYS A 8 -16.35 -19.62 -29.53
C LYS A 8 -15.86 -18.93 -28.26
N LYS A 9 -14.97 -19.58 -27.49
CA LYS A 9 -14.37 -18.97 -26.29
C LYS A 9 -13.45 -17.79 -26.63
N GLN A 10 -12.67 -17.87 -27.71
CA GLN A 10 -11.82 -16.75 -28.14
C GLN A 10 -12.63 -15.56 -28.67
N VAL A 11 -13.74 -15.81 -29.37
CA VAL A 11 -14.63 -14.75 -29.86
C VAL A 11 -15.36 -14.07 -28.70
N LEU A 12 -15.89 -14.83 -27.73
CA LEU A 12 -16.50 -14.28 -26.53
C LEU A 12 -15.50 -13.45 -25.70
N HIS A 13 -14.25 -13.89 -25.56
CA HIS A 13 -13.26 -13.13 -24.78
C HIS A 13 -12.89 -11.79 -25.45
N LYS A 14 -12.79 -11.77 -26.79
CA LYS A 14 -12.57 -10.54 -27.56
C LYS A 14 -13.79 -9.61 -27.56
N GLU A 15 -15.02 -10.13 -27.54
CA GLU A 15 -16.25 -9.31 -27.50
C GLU A 15 -16.56 -8.75 -26.11
N VAL A 16 -16.26 -9.50 -25.05
CA VAL A 16 -16.31 -8.99 -23.66
C VAL A 16 -15.26 -7.87 -23.45
N LEU A 17 -14.12 -7.95 -24.14
CA LEU A 17 -13.13 -6.86 -24.18
C LEU A 17 -13.58 -5.65 -25.03
N ARG A 18 -14.50 -5.84 -26.00
CA ARG A 18 -15.01 -4.75 -26.88
C ARG A 18 -15.99 -3.79 -26.20
N HIS A 19 -16.53 -4.11 -25.03
CA HIS A 19 -17.42 -3.22 -24.29
C HIS A 19 -16.73 -2.28 -23.29
N ARG A 20 -15.38 -2.29 -23.22
CA ARG A 20 -14.64 -1.20 -22.58
C ARG A 20 -14.76 0.05 -23.45
N LYS A 21 -15.79 0.89 -23.18
CA LYS A 21 -15.92 2.24 -23.75
C LYS A 21 -14.53 2.89 -23.76
N ARG A 22 -14.04 3.30 -24.93
CA ARG A 22 -12.73 3.92 -25.13
C ARG A 22 -12.47 4.99 -24.05
N ILE A 23 -11.32 4.93 -23.38
CA ILE A 23 -10.96 5.92 -22.36
C ILE A 23 -10.75 7.28 -23.05
N PRO A 24 -11.45 8.35 -22.62
CA PRO A 24 -11.31 9.67 -23.21
C PRO A 24 -9.85 10.16 -23.18
N PRO A 25 -9.33 10.80 -24.24
CA PRO A 25 -7.96 11.34 -24.25
C PRO A 25 -7.66 12.27 -23.07
N ARG A 26 -8.64 13.10 -22.66
CA ARG A 26 -8.51 14.00 -21.52
C ARG A 26 -8.36 13.27 -20.18
N TRP A 27 -8.97 12.08 -20.02
CA TRP A 27 -8.78 11.24 -18.82
C TRP A 27 -7.32 10.75 -18.72
N ARG A 28 -6.73 10.41 -19.88
CA ARG A 28 -5.33 9.98 -19.94
C ARG A 28 -4.40 11.12 -19.55
N LYS A 29 -4.60 12.31 -20.11
CA LYS A 29 -3.83 13.51 -19.77
C LYS A 29 -3.97 13.87 -18.29
N PHE A 30 -5.18 13.82 -17.74
CA PHE A 30 -5.41 14.08 -16.32
C PHE A 30 -4.69 13.09 -15.42
N ALA A 31 -4.80 11.78 -15.70
CA ALA A 31 -4.10 10.75 -14.93
C ALA A 31 -2.57 10.94 -14.93
N GLN A 32 -1.99 11.27 -16.09
CA GLN A 32 -0.56 11.55 -16.21
C GLN A 32 -0.14 12.76 -15.39
N GLU A 33 -0.82 13.90 -15.56
CA GLU A 33 -0.51 15.11 -14.79
C GLU A 33 -0.72 14.92 -13.29
N TYR A 34 -1.72 14.12 -12.90
CA TYR A 34 -1.99 13.85 -11.49
C TYR A 34 -0.92 12.96 -10.88
N PHE A 35 -0.49 11.94 -11.61
CA PHE A 35 0.65 11.10 -11.22
C PHE A 35 1.95 11.89 -11.11
N LEU A 36 2.28 12.74 -12.09
CA LEU A 36 3.46 13.59 -12.07
C LEU A 36 3.44 14.63 -10.92
N SER A 37 2.25 15.01 -10.45
CA SER A 37 2.09 15.85 -9.25
C SER A 37 2.32 15.11 -7.92
N GLY A 38 2.69 13.82 -7.97
CA GLY A 38 2.79 12.96 -6.79
C GLY A 38 1.44 12.70 -6.13
N LEU A 39 0.34 12.75 -6.90
CA LEU A 39 -1.05 12.58 -6.42
C LEU A 39 -1.54 13.67 -5.45
N LYS A 40 -0.85 14.81 -5.35
CA LYS A 40 -1.16 15.86 -4.36
C LYS A 40 -2.01 17.01 -4.92
N ASN A 41 -2.02 17.24 -6.23
CA ASN A 41 -2.64 18.45 -6.80
C ASN A 41 -3.63 18.12 -7.93
N ALA A 42 -4.77 17.53 -7.57
CA ALA A 42 -5.81 17.14 -8.53
C ALA A 42 -6.38 18.34 -9.30
N THR A 43 -6.57 19.49 -8.65
CA THR A 43 -7.10 20.71 -9.30
C THR A 43 -6.20 21.16 -10.45
N GLU A 44 -4.89 21.33 -10.20
CA GLU A 44 -3.97 21.81 -11.23
C GLU A 44 -3.77 20.77 -12.34
N SER A 45 -3.68 19.49 -12.00
CA SER A 45 -3.61 18.41 -12.99
C SER A 45 -4.84 18.39 -13.90
N TYR A 46 -6.03 18.67 -13.35
CA TYR A 46 -7.26 18.77 -14.12
C TYR A 46 -7.23 19.99 -15.06
N ARG A 47 -6.78 21.15 -14.58
CA ARG A 47 -6.61 22.35 -15.44
C ARG A 47 -5.69 22.09 -16.62
N LYS A 48 -4.55 21.45 -16.41
CA LYS A 48 -3.63 21.09 -17.50
C LYS A 48 -4.26 20.14 -18.52
N ALA A 49 -5.16 19.27 -18.07
CA ALA A 49 -5.83 18.28 -18.92
C ALA A 49 -7.05 18.83 -19.67
N TYR A 50 -7.79 19.78 -19.09
CA TYR A 50 -9.08 20.25 -19.59
C TYR A 50 -9.12 21.73 -20.00
N GLY A 51 -8.20 22.56 -19.51
CA GLY A 51 -8.14 23.99 -19.81
C GLY A 51 -9.11 24.87 -19.01
N ASP A 52 -9.71 24.34 -17.95
CA ASP A 52 -10.77 25.02 -17.18
C ASP A 52 -10.22 26.05 -16.15
N SER A 53 -11.12 26.89 -15.64
CA SER A 53 -10.83 27.79 -14.52
C SER A 53 -10.51 27.01 -13.23
N VAL A 54 -9.92 27.70 -12.24
CA VAL A 54 -9.50 27.06 -10.98
C VAL A 54 -10.70 26.54 -10.20
N GLU A 55 -11.79 27.31 -10.08
CA GLU A 55 -12.97 26.90 -9.32
C GLU A 55 -13.66 25.70 -9.97
N ALA A 56 -13.82 25.73 -11.30
CA ALA A 56 -14.43 24.64 -12.04
C ALA A 56 -13.56 23.38 -11.98
N ALA A 57 -12.24 23.51 -12.09
CA ALA A 57 -11.32 22.38 -12.03
C ALA A 57 -11.32 21.69 -10.67
N HIS A 58 -11.46 22.43 -9.57
CA HIS A 58 -11.52 21.82 -8.23
C HIS A 58 -12.70 20.85 -8.09
N ILE A 59 -13.90 21.31 -8.46
CA ILE A 59 -15.13 20.51 -8.40
C ILE A 59 -15.05 19.34 -9.38
N CYS A 60 -14.66 19.61 -10.64
CA CYS A 60 -14.62 18.59 -11.69
C CYS A 60 -13.55 17.52 -11.44
N ALA A 61 -12.39 17.89 -10.87
CA ALA A 61 -11.35 16.94 -10.49
C ALA A 61 -11.86 15.98 -9.42
N ALA A 62 -12.49 16.50 -8.36
CA ALA A 62 -13.07 15.69 -7.30
C ALA A 62 -14.14 14.73 -7.84
N GLN A 63 -15.05 15.23 -8.68
CA GLN A 63 -16.08 14.41 -9.33
C GLN A 63 -15.48 13.33 -10.23
N LEU A 64 -14.42 13.64 -10.99
CA LEU A 64 -13.77 12.66 -11.87
C LEU A 64 -13.08 11.55 -11.06
N LEU A 65 -12.39 11.90 -9.97
CA LEU A 65 -11.75 10.95 -9.06
C LEU A 65 -12.75 10.02 -8.37
N ALA A 66 -13.98 10.50 -8.14
CA ALA A 66 -15.06 9.69 -7.57
C ALA A 66 -15.74 8.75 -8.60
N LYS A 67 -15.53 8.94 -9.90
CA LYS A 67 -16.16 8.07 -10.92
C LYS A 67 -15.50 6.69 -10.93
N GLN A 68 -16.27 5.66 -10.60
CA GLN A 68 -15.84 4.24 -10.60
C GLN A 68 -15.03 3.86 -11.86
N ARG A 69 -15.53 4.22 -13.05
CA ARG A 69 -14.85 3.93 -14.32
C ARG A 69 -13.49 4.63 -14.46
N PHE A 70 -13.34 5.83 -13.90
CA PHE A 70 -12.05 6.51 -13.87
C PHE A 70 -11.12 5.84 -12.86
N GLN A 71 -11.62 5.44 -11.69
CA GLN A 71 -10.85 4.73 -10.67
C GLN A 71 -10.29 3.41 -11.19
N GLU A 72 -11.10 2.62 -11.89
CA GLU A 72 -10.65 1.38 -12.56
C GLU A 72 -9.54 1.67 -13.58
N TYR A 73 -9.74 2.67 -14.44
CA TYR A 73 -8.71 3.10 -15.38
C TYR A 73 -7.44 3.59 -14.69
N PHE A 74 -7.57 4.36 -13.61
CA PHE A 74 -6.44 4.94 -12.90
C PHE A 74 -5.65 3.89 -12.13
N ALA A 75 -6.32 2.87 -11.58
CA ALA A 75 -5.67 1.71 -10.98
C ALA A 75 -4.84 0.93 -12.01
N GLU A 76 -5.39 0.65 -13.20
CA GLU A 76 -4.64 0.03 -14.30
C GLU A 76 -3.47 0.91 -14.77
N PHE A 77 -3.66 2.23 -14.80
CA PHE A 77 -2.62 3.19 -15.14
C PHE A 77 -1.48 3.15 -14.11
N LEU A 78 -1.80 3.21 -12.82
CA LEU A 78 -0.80 3.14 -11.73
C LEU A 78 -0.05 1.82 -11.75
N GLU A 79 -0.75 0.70 -11.97
CA GLU A 79 -0.11 -0.61 -12.07
C GLU A 79 0.90 -0.67 -13.21
N LYS A 80 0.60 -0.04 -14.35
CA LYS A 80 1.55 0.08 -15.47
C LYS A 80 2.70 1.04 -15.21
N GLN A 81 2.45 2.16 -14.53
CA GLN A 81 3.51 3.14 -14.23
C GLN A 81 4.48 2.62 -13.16
N LEU A 82 3.96 1.93 -12.16
CA LEU A 82 4.75 1.36 -11.08
C LEU A 82 5.41 0.04 -11.48
N GLY A 83 4.82 -0.70 -12.43
CA GLY A 83 5.39 -1.93 -12.99
C GLY A 83 5.94 -2.87 -11.93
N ASP A 84 7.18 -3.30 -12.13
CA ASP A 84 7.91 -4.22 -11.24
C ASP A 84 8.32 -3.55 -9.91
N ASP A 85 8.44 -2.23 -9.87
CA ASP A 85 8.80 -1.48 -8.66
C ASP A 85 7.67 -1.49 -7.62
N LYS A 86 6.43 -1.80 -8.01
CA LYS A 86 5.28 -1.83 -7.09
C LYS A 86 5.53 -2.74 -5.90
N ALA A 87 6.14 -3.92 -6.12
CA ALA A 87 6.45 -4.86 -5.05
C ALA A 87 7.54 -4.33 -4.11
N VAL A 88 8.60 -3.74 -4.68
CA VAL A 88 9.71 -3.13 -3.92
C VAL A 88 9.23 -1.95 -3.09
N LEU A 89 8.44 -1.05 -3.70
CA LEU A 89 7.84 0.10 -3.02
C LEU A 89 6.89 -0.34 -1.91
N ALA A 90 6.06 -1.35 -2.15
CA ALA A 90 5.19 -1.92 -1.12
C ALA A 90 6.01 -2.47 0.05
N ALA A 91 7.08 -3.23 -0.21
CA ALA A 91 7.97 -3.74 0.82
C ALA A 91 8.64 -2.61 1.62
N GLN A 92 9.11 -1.55 0.96
CA GLN A 92 9.68 -0.37 1.61
C GLN A 92 8.66 0.38 2.47
N VAL A 93 7.42 0.53 2.00
CA VAL A 93 6.34 1.16 2.78
C VAL A 93 6.04 0.35 4.03
N ILE A 94 5.94 -0.97 3.91
CA ILE A 94 5.69 -1.86 5.06
C ILE A 94 6.84 -1.76 6.07
N GLN A 95 8.09 -1.77 5.59
CA GLN A 95 9.26 -1.67 6.46
C GLN A 95 9.28 -0.34 7.25
N LYS A 96 9.01 0.78 6.58
CA LYS A 96 8.93 2.10 7.23
C LYS A 96 7.74 2.20 8.19
N MET A 97 6.61 1.61 7.83
CA MET A 97 5.43 1.57 8.70
C MET A 97 5.67 0.71 9.94
N LYS A 98 6.43 -0.39 9.82
CA LYS A 98 6.85 -1.22 10.96
C LYS A 98 7.67 -0.41 11.96
N VAL A 99 8.62 0.40 11.50
CA VAL A 99 9.38 1.30 12.39
C VAL A 99 8.42 2.25 13.12
N ARG A 100 7.52 2.92 12.39
CA ARG A 100 6.52 3.83 12.98
C ARG A 100 5.61 3.15 14.00
N ALA A 101 5.29 1.88 13.82
CA ALA A 101 4.40 1.14 14.70
C ALA A 101 5.08 0.62 15.97
N PHE A 102 6.35 0.21 15.87
CA PHE A 102 7.03 -0.59 16.90
C PHE A 102 8.28 0.05 17.49
N TYR A 103 8.56 1.33 17.23
CA TYR A 103 9.67 2.02 17.89
C TYR A 103 9.41 2.20 19.39
N ASP A 104 10.51 2.23 20.16
CA ASP A 104 10.51 2.61 21.56
C ASP A 104 10.88 4.10 21.69
N PRO A 105 10.03 4.96 22.29
CA PRO A 105 10.39 6.34 22.56
C PRO A 105 11.69 6.52 23.35
N SER A 106 12.07 5.59 24.23
CA SER A 106 13.31 5.70 25.02
C SER A 106 14.59 5.53 24.20
N ASP A 107 14.47 4.99 22.99
CA ASP A 107 15.58 4.92 22.04
C ASP A 107 15.81 6.26 21.33
N ILE A 108 14.87 7.20 21.44
CA ILE A 108 14.89 8.50 20.72
C ILE A 108 15.03 9.67 21.69
N ILE A 109 14.39 9.60 22.86
CA ILE A 109 14.27 10.71 23.82
C ILE A 109 14.81 10.27 25.19
N ASN A 110 15.62 11.13 25.81
CA ASN A 110 16.12 10.96 27.18
C ASN A 110 15.05 11.32 28.21
N ASP A 111 15.28 10.98 29.48
CA ASP A 111 14.35 11.29 30.59
C ASP A 111 14.10 12.80 30.78
N ASP A 112 15.04 13.66 30.34
CA ASP A 112 14.93 15.11 30.37
C ASP A 112 14.18 15.71 29.15
N GLY A 113 13.73 14.86 28.23
CA GLY A 113 13.02 15.26 27.01
C GLY A 113 13.93 15.66 25.84
N SER A 114 15.25 15.63 25.99
CA SER A 114 16.21 15.86 24.90
C SER A 114 16.32 14.67 23.95
N LEU A 115 16.79 14.91 22.72
CA LEU A 115 17.11 13.81 21.80
C LEU A 115 18.32 13.03 22.33
N ARG A 116 18.19 11.70 22.35
CA ARG A 116 19.27 10.79 22.77
C ARG A 116 20.41 10.70 21.73
N HIS A 117 20.05 10.84 20.46
CA HIS A 117 20.95 10.71 19.32
C HIS A 117 20.75 11.87 18.34
N SER A 118 21.78 12.17 17.56
CA SER A 118 21.66 13.08 16.42
C SER A 118 20.72 12.53 15.34
N MET A 119 20.23 13.39 14.44
CA MET A 119 19.36 12.95 13.36
C MET A 119 20.03 12.00 12.37
N GLU A 120 21.36 12.12 12.20
CA GLU A 120 22.15 11.23 11.35
C GLU A 120 22.21 9.82 11.95
N GLU A 121 22.57 9.71 13.24
CA GLU A 121 22.57 8.45 13.98
C GLU A 121 21.18 7.79 14.00
N LEU A 122 20.12 8.57 14.26
CA LEU A 122 18.75 8.06 14.21
C LEU A 122 18.38 7.53 12.82
N SER A 123 18.92 8.12 11.75
CA SER A 123 18.71 7.62 10.39
C SER A 123 19.46 6.33 10.13
N GLU A 124 20.69 6.20 10.61
CA GLU A 124 21.49 4.97 10.53
C GLU A 124 20.85 3.82 11.31
N MET A 125 20.27 4.12 12.48
CA MET A 125 19.48 3.17 13.29
C MET A 125 18.11 2.85 12.67
N GLY A 126 17.71 3.57 11.61
CA GLY A 126 16.40 3.43 10.98
C GLY A 126 15.24 4.02 11.79
N LEU A 127 15.51 4.72 12.90
CA LEU A 127 14.52 5.35 13.78
C LEU A 127 14.05 6.71 13.30
N SER A 128 14.73 7.33 12.33
CA SER A 128 14.32 8.62 11.75
C SER A 128 12.87 8.61 11.23
N TYR A 129 12.35 7.46 10.78
CA TYR A 129 10.97 7.31 10.34
C TYR A 129 9.93 7.40 11.47
N ALA A 130 10.35 7.28 12.73
CA ALA A 130 9.50 7.47 13.90
C ALA A 130 9.34 8.94 14.31
N ILE A 131 9.97 9.89 13.59
CA ILE A 131 9.87 11.33 13.85
C ILE A 131 9.00 11.99 12.77
N ASP A 132 7.91 12.62 13.20
CA ASP A 132 6.96 13.35 12.36
C ASP A 132 7.26 14.85 12.26
N GLY A 133 8.15 15.39 13.10
CA GLY A 133 8.58 16.78 13.00
C GLY A 133 9.47 17.22 14.14
N ILE A 134 10.29 18.24 13.87
CA ILE A 134 11.14 18.90 14.85
C ILE A 134 10.87 20.40 14.74
N GLU A 135 10.39 21.01 15.82
CA GLU A 135 10.19 22.45 15.91
C GLU A 135 11.23 23.04 16.86
N ARG A 136 11.91 24.11 16.43
CA ARG A 136 12.84 24.87 17.26
C ARG A 136 12.25 26.25 17.51
N ARG A 137 12.15 26.65 18.77
CA ARG A 137 11.65 27.98 19.17
C ARG A 137 12.61 28.58 20.18
N ILE A 138 12.90 29.86 20.00
CA ILE A 138 13.65 30.64 20.98
C ILE A 138 12.64 31.43 21.83
N THR A 139 12.71 31.31 23.15
CA THR A 139 11.84 32.05 24.06
C THR A 139 12.24 33.52 24.09
N LYS A 140 11.35 34.38 24.61
CA LYS A 140 11.67 35.80 24.82
C LYS A 140 12.85 36.02 25.79
N GLN A 141 13.21 35.00 26.58
CA GLN A 141 14.30 35.00 27.54
C GLN A 141 15.62 34.49 26.93
N GLY A 142 15.60 34.05 25.67
CA GLY A 142 16.77 33.52 24.96
C GLY A 142 16.94 32.01 25.04
N ASP A 143 16.04 31.30 25.73
CA ASP A 143 16.11 29.84 25.86
C ASP A 143 15.67 29.15 24.57
N GLU A 144 16.37 28.09 24.20
CA GLU A 144 16.01 27.27 23.04
C GLU A 144 15.14 26.09 23.46
N ILE A 145 13.94 26.00 22.89
CA ILE A 145 13.01 24.89 23.04
C ILE A 145 13.00 24.08 21.74
N ILE A 146 13.38 22.80 21.84
CA ILE A 146 13.26 21.84 20.75
C ILE A 146 12.09 20.91 21.07
N ARG A 147 11.08 20.91 20.20
CA ARG A 147 9.91 20.03 20.29
C ARG A 147 10.02 18.96 19.22
N VAL A 148 10.20 17.72 19.65
CA VAL A 148 10.20 16.54 18.76
C VAL A 148 8.81 15.92 18.79
N ARG A 149 8.20 15.78 17.61
CA ARG A 149 6.93 15.09 17.43
C ARG A 149 7.21 13.69 16.91
N LEU A 150 6.81 12.69 17.68
CA LEU A 150 6.95 11.29 17.30
C LEU A 150 5.74 10.81 16.49
N ALA A 151 5.96 9.74 15.73
CA ALA A 151 4.94 9.09 14.93
C ALA A 151 3.83 8.49 15.79
N ASP A 152 2.58 8.62 15.32
CA ASP A 152 1.44 7.93 15.93
C ASP A 152 1.54 6.41 15.71
N ARG A 153 1.96 5.69 16.76
CA ARG A 153 2.10 4.22 16.76
C ARG A 153 0.77 3.51 16.52
N GLN A 154 -0.32 4.04 17.07
CA GLN A 154 -1.64 3.40 16.97
C GLN A 154 -2.13 3.44 15.52
N ALA A 155 -2.06 4.60 14.87
CA ALA A 155 -2.44 4.75 13.47
C ALA A 155 -1.59 3.85 12.54
N ALA A 156 -0.29 3.71 12.83
CA ALA A 156 0.61 2.83 12.10
C ALA A 156 0.26 1.34 12.30
N LEU A 157 -0.02 0.92 13.54
CA LEU A 157 -0.44 -0.43 13.88
C LEU A 157 -1.75 -0.81 13.21
N GLU A 158 -2.76 0.06 13.25
CA GLU A 158 -4.04 -0.17 12.57
C GLU A 158 -3.87 -0.33 11.06
N SER A 159 -3.00 0.48 10.46
CA SER A 159 -2.70 0.41 9.02
C SER A 159 -2.02 -0.92 8.67
N LEU A 160 -1.05 -1.37 9.47
CA LEU A 160 -0.39 -2.67 9.31
C LEU A 160 -1.37 -3.83 9.52
N ALA A 161 -2.21 -3.76 10.56
CA ALA A 161 -3.19 -4.79 10.87
C ALA A 161 -4.23 -4.95 9.75
N LYS A 162 -4.66 -3.84 9.12
CA LYS A 162 -5.50 -3.85 7.92
C LYS A 162 -4.77 -4.46 6.72
N TYR A 163 -3.52 -4.08 6.48
CA TYR A 163 -2.70 -4.65 5.40
C TYR A 163 -2.53 -6.16 5.54
N LEU A 164 -2.26 -6.63 6.76
CA LEU A 164 -2.11 -8.05 7.10
C LEU A 164 -3.46 -8.79 7.26
N ARG A 165 -4.58 -8.08 7.09
CA ARG A 165 -5.95 -8.63 7.27
C ARG A 165 -6.20 -9.26 8.64
N LEU A 166 -5.53 -8.76 9.68
CA LEU A 166 -5.73 -9.16 11.08
C LEU A 166 -7.06 -8.62 11.64
N ILE A 167 -7.50 -7.47 11.11
CA ILE A 167 -8.79 -6.88 11.43
C ILE A 167 -9.78 -7.29 10.35
N GLN A 168 -10.74 -8.16 10.69
CA GLN A 168 -11.86 -8.47 9.82
C GLN A 168 -12.88 -7.33 9.93
N GLN A 169 -13.22 -6.67 8.82
CA GLN A 169 -14.31 -5.71 8.80
C GLN A 169 -15.63 -6.48 8.81
N GLY A 170 -16.22 -6.60 9.99
CA GLY A 170 -17.51 -7.25 10.19
C GLY A 170 -17.56 -7.92 11.56
N ASN A 171 -18.41 -7.37 12.42
CA ASN A 171 -18.71 -7.77 13.80
C ASN A 171 -17.78 -7.16 14.86
N ASN A 172 -18.40 -6.52 15.85
CA ASN A 172 -17.78 -6.16 17.11
C ASN A 172 -17.12 -7.43 17.68
N VAL A 173 -15.80 -7.52 17.56
CA VAL A 173 -15.05 -8.49 18.34
C VAL A 173 -15.03 -7.93 19.74
N GLU A 174 -15.90 -8.44 20.62
CA GLU A 174 -15.72 -8.26 22.06
C GLU A 174 -14.33 -8.80 22.40
N ILE A 175 -13.42 -7.89 22.73
CA ILE A 175 -12.09 -8.24 23.22
C ILE A 175 -12.29 -8.80 24.62
N ASN A 176 -12.59 -10.09 24.69
CA ASN A 176 -12.66 -10.81 25.95
C ASN A 176 -11.22 -11.05 26.41
N ALA A 177 -10.74 -10.18 27.30
CA ALA A 177 -9.35 -10.12 27.77
C ALA A 177 -8.83 -11.45 28.36
N GLU A 178 -9.73 -12.37 28.72
CA GLU A 178 -9.38 -13.70 29.25
C GLU A 178 -8.95 -14.72 28.18
N LYS A 179 -9.16 -14.45 26.88
CA LYS A 179 -8.85 -15.42 25.80
C LYS A 179 -7.89 -14.92 24.72
N SER A 180 -7.37 -13.70 24.81
CA SER A 180 -6.62 -13.06 23.71
C SER A 180 -5.10 -13.22 23.78
N TYR A 181 -4.60 -14.40 24.18
CA TYR A 181 -3.28 -14.86 23.76
C TYR A 181 -3.46 -15.99 22.74
N GLN A 182 -4.00 -15.66 21.57
CA GLN A 182 -3.70 -16.48 20.40
C GLN A 182 -2.25 -16.16 20.03
N PHE A 183 -1.33 -16.96 20.55
CA PHE A 183 0.02 -17.04 20.02
C PHE A 183 -0.12 -17.31 18.52
N VAL A 184 0.11 -16.29 17.69
CA VAL A 184 0.51 -16.55 16.31
C VAL A 184 1.93 -17.06 16.44
N VAL A 185 2.05 -18.39 16.59
CA VAL A 185 3.33 -19.07 16.42
C VAL A 185 3.70 -18.86 14.96
N ILE A 186 4.45 -17.78 14.68
CA ILE A 186 5.16 -17.63 13.42
C ILE A 186 6.30 -18.64 13.49
N GLN A 187 6.01 -19.90 13.17
CA GLN A 187 7.07 -20.85 12.84
C GLN A 187 7.80 -20.26 11.64
N ARG A 188 9.02 -19.77 11.86
CA ARG A 188 9.93 -19.43 10.77
C ARG A 188 10.27 -20.73 10.08
N MET A 189 9.50 -21.06 9.05
CA MET A 189 9.82 -22.21 8.20
C MET A 189 11.12 -21.91 7.47
N THR A 190 12.03 -22.88 7.41
CA THR A 190 13.21 -22.79 6.54
C THR A 190 12.75 -22.78 5.07
N PRO A 191 13.59 -22.34 4.12
CA PRO A 191 13.27 -22.41 2.70
C PRO A 191 12.83 -23.81 2.26
N GLU A 192 13.48 -24.88 2.76
CA GLU A 192 13.11 -26.26 2.41
C GLU A 192 11.72 -26.66 2.96
N GLU A 193 11.36 -26.15 4.14
CA GLU A 193 10.05 -26.38 4.74
C GLU A 193 8.93 -25.63 3.99
N TRP A 194 9.26 -24.46 3.42
CA TRP A 194 8.37 -23.69 2.56
C TRP A 194 8.07 -24.42 1.24
N ASP A 195 9.10 -24.95 0.58
CA ASP A 195 8.94 -25.69 -0.68
C ASP A 195 8.05 -26.92 -0.48
N LYS A 196 8.29 -27.67 0.60
CA LYS A 196 7.47 -28.85 0.95
C LYS A 196 6.02 -28.49 1.28
N TYR A 197 5.79 -27.39 2.02
CA TYR A 197 4.44 -26.90 2.30
C TYR A 197 3.72 -26.47 1.02
N TYR A 198 4.41 -25.76 0.13
CA TYR A 198 3.86 -25.29 -1.13
C TYR A 198 3.51 -26.47 -2.04
N GLU A 199 4.40 -27.46 -2.20
CA GLU A 199 4.15 -28.69 -2.97
C GLU A 199 2.92 -29.46 -2.45
N GLN A 200 2.79 -29.65 -1.14
CA GLN A 200 1.63 -30.32 -0.55
C GLN A 200 0.33 -29.55 -0.78
N LYS A 201 0.38 -28.22 -0.70
CA LYS A 201 -0.77 -27.36 -0.96
C LYS A 201 -1.16 -27.37 -2.44
N MET A 202 -0.18 -27.36 -3.34
CA MET A 202 -0.39 -27.46 -4.79
C MET A 202 -0.95 -28.84 -5.18
N GLN A 203 -0.46 -29.94 -4.58
CA GLN A 203 -1.02 -31.28 -4.78
C GLN A 203 -2.48 -31.40 -4.30
N LYS A 204 -2.85 -30.70 -3.22
CA LYS A 204 -4.24 -30.65 -2.76
C LYS A 204 -5.16 -29.85 -3.68
N ILE A 205 -4.65 -28.78 -4.30
CA ILE A 205 -5.45 -27.90 -5.16
C ILE A 205 -5.55 -28.45 -6.59
N TYR A 206 -4.48 -29.06 -7.10
CA TYR A 206 -4.34 -29.44 -8.50
C TYR A 206 -4.23 -30.97 -8.71
N GLY A 207 -4.24 -31.78 -7.65
CA GLY A 207 -3.96 -33.21 -7.70
C GLY A 207 -2.47 -33.51 -7.85
N THR A 208 -2.05 -34.77 -7.60
CA THR A 208 -0.68 -35.20 -7.92
C THR A 208 -0.43 -35.04 -9.41
N PRO A 209 0.67 -34.37 -9.83
CA PRO A 209 1.06 -34.37 -11.24
C PRO A 209 1.19 -35.83 -11.68
N SER A 210 0.38 -36.21 -12.68
CA SER A 210 0.46 -37.55 -13.27
C SER A 210 1.89 -37.77 -13.73
N PRO A 211 2.56 -38.87 -13.36
CA PRO A 211 3.84 -39.20 -13.96
C PRO A 211 3.61 -39.29 -15.46
N ASP A 212 4.43 -38.55 -16.20
CA ASP A 212 4.44 -38.54 -17.66
C ASP A 212 4.35 -39.98 -18.17
N LYS A 213 3.33 -40.26 -18.99
CA LYS A 213 3.35 -41.48 -19.80
C LYS A 213 4.63 -41.41 -20.63
N PRO A 214 5.51 -42.43 -20.62
CA PRO A 214 6.64 -42.45 -21.52
C PRO A 214 6.11 -42.33 -22.95
N LYS A 215 6.69 -41.40 -23.70
CA LYS A 215 6.43 -41.23 -25.13
C LYS A 215 6.64 -42.60 -25.80
N GLN A 216 5.56 -43.17 -26.33
CA GLN A 216 5.61 -44.20 -27.36
C GLN A 216 5.56 -43.52 -28.72
#